data_AF-A0A158DDF0-F1
#
_entry.id   AF-A0A158DDF0-F1
#
_cell.length_a   1.000
_cell.length_b   1.000
_cell.length_c   1.000
_cell.angle_alpha   90.00
_cell.angle_beta   90.00
_cell.angle_gamma   90.00
#
_symmetry.space_group_name_H-M   'P 1'
#
loop_
_entity.id
_entity.type
_entity.pdbx_description
1 polymer ?
#
loop_
_entity_poly.entity_id
_entity_poly.type
_entity_poly.pdbx_seq_one_letter_code
_entity_poly.pdbx_strand_id
1 'polypeptide(L)'
;MTIKSDKLEGQKSSGGAAATVKKLVPYGGYYVNRVPGHDPELTETGPGTPMGEYMRAFWHPICMSVELTDTPRFLKILNEELVAFRDGSGRVGVLHAHCVHRGASLEYGAIQERGIMCCYHGMVFDVDGSCLHVPFPKGEEKEAEKYACSIRQGAYKAVERHGLVFAYMGPPENEPPFPEWEGDYTVLPGDELVPYSNFQHCNWLQVQDNAADNFHPTALHAAKNVVKGQFQGTTFDEVGAASMEVAPDMHFQPVQQGRSLACAGARRVDKDRLFVRVQHQVLPNLSLHAYTSEDGAKKKLFSRFHIIRWTVPVDDENSKMIGWRVMGPGIDTRGIGRKELVGYESIDFLDGQVAMRRPERFGDYKLEDIVPIPPNHRERANYKLAQYAPGDYEAIISQRPIAVHALENPTKFDAGLFMFRKMLRDAVRGSNPAASAQNFAEWFRENAGAPNSFCSGNVFEIPEGGTVDEEVVRRRKVTRQIVAILAESETLKGEARTAFVRERFEELEQSMKE
;
A
#
# COMPACT_ATOMS: atom_id res chain seq x y z
N MET A 1 -34.30 -1.08 1.03
CA MET A 1 -34.82 0.03 0.19
C MET A 1 -33.83 0.25 -0.93
N THR A 2 -34.27 0.02 -2.17
CA THR A 2 -33.47 -0.05 -3.40
C THR A 2 -33.06 1.35 -3.87
N ILE A 3 -31.78 1.72 -3.72
CA ILE A 3 -31.25 2.94 -4.31
C ILE A 3 -30.77 2.61 -5.73
N LYS A 4 -31.54 3.08 -6.72
CA LYS A 4 -31.26 2.94 -8.16
C LYS A 4 -29.94 3.64 -8.51
N SER A 5 -28.99 2.88 -9.08
CA SER A 5 -27.70 3.38 -9.60
C SER A 5 -27.79 4.12 -10.94
N ASP A 6 -28.97 4.27 -11.54
CA ASP A 6 -29.13 4.71 -12.93
C ASP A 6 -29.46 6.21 -13.10
N LYS A 7 -29.02 7.07 -12.17
CA LYS A 7 -29.30 8.52 -12.22
C LYS A 7 -28.06 9.44 -12.20
N LEU A 8 -26.88 8.93 -12.57
CA LEU A 8 -25.66 9.74 -12.70
C LEU A 8 -25.41 10.30 -14.12
N GLU A 9 -26.25 10.02 -15.12
CA GLU A 9 -26.07 10.50 -16.50
C GLU A 9 -26.89 11.75 -16.88
N GLY A 10 -27.48 12.49 -15.92
CA GLY A 10 -28.51 13.48 -16.27
C GLY A 10 -28.60 14.77 -15.46
N GLN A 11 -27.58 15.20 -14.73
CA GLN A 11 -27.61 16.52 -14.06
C GLN A 11 -26.52 17.44 -14.60
N LYS A 12 -26.89 18.24 -15.62
CA LYS A 12 -26.18 19.49 -15.95
C LYS A 12 -26.26 20.41 -14.73
N SER A 13 -25.13 20.64 -14.06
CA SER A 13 -25.06 21.65 -13.02
C SER A 13 -25.21 23.04 -13.66
N SER A 14 -26.20 23.78 -13.20
CA SER A 14 -26.38 25.20 -13.52
C SER A 14 -25.51 26.02 -12.58
N GLY A 15 -24.24 26.17 -12.94
CA GLY A 15 -23.26 27.04 -12.28
C GLY A 15 -22.26 27.52 -13.32
N GLY A 16 -22.63 28.54 -14.09
CA GLY A 16 -21.90 29.00 -15.27
C GLY A 16 -20.60 29.74 -14.92
N ALA A 17 -19.51 28.99 -14.75
CA ALA A 17 -18.24 29.40 -15.33
C ALA A 17 -18.19 28.72 -16.71
N ALA A 18 -18.21 29.51 -17.79
CA ALA A 18 -18.08 28.97 -19.13
C ALA A 18 -16.81 28.11 -19.19
N ALA A 19 -16.95 26.82 -19.51
CA ALA A 19 -15.81 25.94 -19.74
C ALA A 19 -14.92 26.62 -20.80
N THR A 20 -13.77 27.11 -20.38
CA THR A 20 -12.84 27.79 -21.28
C THR A 20 -12.39 26.73 -22.27
N VAL A 21 -12.79 26.87 -23.53
CA VAL A 21 -12.35 25.97 -24.59
C VAL A 21 -10.83 26.08 -24.62
N LYS A 22 -10.13 25.05 -24.11
CA LYS A 22 -8.67 24.93 -24.20
C LYS A 22 -8.32 24.72 -25.67
N LYS A 23 -8.25 25.81 -26.44
CA LYS A 23 -7.82 25.74 -27.84
C LYS A 23 -6.38 25.24 -27.85
N LEU A 24 -6.13 24.14 -28.56
CA LEU A 24 -4.78 23.65 -28.78
C LEU A 24 -3.97 24.75 -29.49
N VAL A 25 -2.88 25.17 -28.86
CA VAL A 25 -1.87 26.02 -29.47
C VAL A 25 -0.65 25.14 -29.73
N PRO A 26 -0.35 24.76 -30.99
CA PRO A 26 0.85 24.00 -31.33
C PRO A 26 2.09 24.68 -30.78
N TYR A 27 2.98 23.91 -30.14
CA TYR A 27 4.18 24.42 -29.45
C TYR A 27 3.89 25.46 -28.35
N GLY A 28 2.65 25.51 -27.83
CA GLY A 28 2.19 26.46 -26.83
C GLY A 28 2.69 26.22 -25.39
N GLY A 29 3.79 25.48 -25.21
CA GLY A 29 4.34 25.15 -23.89
C GLY A 29 4.63 26.38 -23.02
N TYR A 30 5.01 27.50 -23.66
CA TYR A 30 5.22 28.78 -22.97
C TYR A 30 3.98 29.28 -22.20
N TYR A 31 2.77 29.00 -22.70
CA TYR A 31 1.52 29.46 -22.07
C TYR A 31 1.03 28.54 -20.93
N VAL A 32 1.63 27.35 -20.80
CA VAL A 32 1.25 26.33 -19.81
C VAL A 32 2.43 25.90 -18.93
N ASN A 33 3.48 26.71 -18.87
CA ASN A 33 4.69 26.44 -18.07
C ASN A 33 4.53 26.72 -16.57
N ARG A 34 3.34 27.15 -16.12
CA ARG A 34 3.04 27.37 -14.70
C ARG A 34 2.50 26.09 -14.08
N VAL A 35 3.13 25.65 -13.00
CA VAL A 35 2.71 24.50 -12.20
C VAL A 35 1.98 25.02 -10.96
N PRO A 36 0.69 24.70 -10.77
CA PRO A 36 -0.02 25.05 -9.54
C PRO A 36 0.53 24.26 -8.34
N GLY A 37 0.17 24.68 -7.12
CA GLY A 37 0.50 23.93 -5.90
C GLY A 37 -0.18 22.56 -5.86
N HIS A 38 0.36 21.67 -5.03
CA HIS A 38 -0.27 20.40 -4.70
C HIS A 38 -1.49 20.60 -3.78
N ASP A 39 -2.14 19.50 -3.40
CA ASP A 39 -3.31 19.51 -2.51
C ASP A 39 -2.90 19.14 -1.07
N PRO A 40 -2.65 20.13 -0.20
CA PRO A 40 -2.01 19.89 1.10
C PRO A 40 -2.85 19.05 2.05
N GLU A 41 -4.19 19.08 1.93
CA GLU A 41 -5.08 18.31 2.79
C GLU A 41 -4.88 16.79 2.66
N LEU A 42 -4.44 16.28 1.50
CA LEU A 42 -4.15 14.84 1.32
C LEU A 42 -2.65 14.53 1.32
N THR A 43 -1.81 15.44 0.83
CA THR A 43 -0.40 15.14 0.60
C THR A 43 0.50 15.48 1.77
N GLU A 44 0.14 16.46 2.61
CA GLU A 44 0.93 16.81 3.80
C GLU A 44 0.53 15.92 5.00
N THR A 45 1.48 15.16 5.54
CA THR A 45 1.22 14.12 6.56
C THR A 45 1.95 14.34 7.88
N GLY A 46 2.49 15.54 8.09
CA GLY A 46 3.19 15.90 9.32
C GLY A 46 2.28 16.07 10.54
N PRO A 47 2.86 16.16 11.75
CA PRO A 47 2.10 16.48 12.96
C PRO A 47 1.27 17.76 12.80
N GLY A 48 0.01 17.71 13.21
CA GLY A 48 -0.93 18.82 13.11
C GLY A 48 -1.60 19.03 11.75
N THR A 49 -1.22 18.28 10.70
CA THR A 49 -1.96 18.32 9.43
C THR A 49 -3.19 17.39 9.48
N PRO A 50 -4.28 17.68 8.74
CA PRO A 50 -5.47 16.83 8.78
C PRO A 50 -5.22 15.37 8.39
N MET A 51 -4.43 15.13 7.32
CA MET A 51 -4.09 13.76 6.92
C MET A 51 -3.09 13.11 7.87
N GLY A 52 -2.13 13.88 8.41
CA GLY A 52 -1.17 13.38 9.40
C GLY A 52 -1.87 12.84 10.64
N GLU A 53 -2.78 13.61 11.23
CA GLU A 53 -3.56 13.18 12.41
C GLU A 53 -4.46 11.99 12.11
N TYR A 54 -5.09 11.94 10.92
CA TYR A 54 -5.88 10.78 10.52
C TYR A 54 -5.01 9.52 10.39
N MET A 55 -3.86 9.59 9.72
CA MET A 55 -2.97 8.46 9.55
C MET A 55 -2.39 7.94 10.87
N ARG A 56 -2.01 8.82 11.78
CA ARG A 56 -1.46 8.46 13.11
C ARG A 56 -2.38 7.55 13.91
N ALA A 57 -3.68 7.65 13.70
CA ALA A 57 -4.67 6.83 14.37
C ALA A 57 -4.76 5.38 13.84
N PHE A 58 -3.87 4.96 12.93
CA PHE A 58 -3.76 3.60 12.41
C PHE A 58 -2.36 3.01 12.69
N TRP A 59 -2.28 1.68 12.75
CA TRP A 59 -1.02 0.95 12.81
C TRP A 59 -0.28 1.03 11.47
N HIS A 60 1.00 1.41 11.49
CA HIS A 60 1.84 1.46 10.28
C HIS A 60 3.07 0.57 10.45
N PRO A 61 3.41 -0.27 9.45
CA PRO A 61 4.73 -0.90 9.41
C PRO A 61 5.78 0.17 9.10
N ILE A 62 6.81 0.28 9.93
CA ILE A 62 7.82 1.35 9.83
C ILE A 62 9.18 0.87 9.28
N CYS A 63 9.50 -0.40 9.51
CA CYS A 63 10.71 -1.06 9.03
C CYS A 63 10.53 -2.59 9.06
N MET A 64 11.45 -3.30 8.40
CA MET A 64 11.55 -4.75 8.55
C MET A 64 12.31 -5.09 9.83
N SER A 65 11.95 -6.20 10.49
CA SER A 65 12.64 -6.67 11.70
C SER A 65 14.14 -6.89 11.49
N VAL A 66 14.54 -7.29 10.29
CA VAL A 66 15.95 -7.49 9.91
C VAL A 66 16.76 -6.19 9.86
N GLU A 67 16.10 -5.02 9.80
CA GLU A 67 16.78 -3.71 9.91
C GLU A 67 17.18 -3.38 11.36
N LEU A 68 16.69 -4.12 12.36
CA LEU A 68 17.03 -3.93 13.77
C LEU A 68 18.22 -4.84 14.14
N THR A 69 19.43 -4.33 13.91
CA THR A 69 20.69 -5.04 14.18
C THR A 69 21.20 -4.72 15.61
N ASP A 70 22.51 -4.82 15.81
CA ASP A 70 23.24 -4.38 17.02
C ASP A 70 23.38 -2.86 17.15
N THR A 71 22.92 -2.09 16.16
CA THR A 71 22.89 -0.61 16.18
C THR A 71 21.48 -0.07 15.97
N PRO A 72 21.13 1.11 16.52
CA PRO A 72 19.83 1.74 16.30
C PRO A 72 19.62 2.11 14.83
N ARG A 73 18.39 1.94 14.33
CA ARG A 73 17.98 2.32 12.98
C ARG A 73 17.31 3.69 13.00
N PHE A 74 17.98 4.70 12.44
CA PHE A 74 17.32 5.96 12.11
C PHE A 74 16.31 5.78 10.97
N LEU A 75 15.12 6.37 11.12
CA LEU A 75 14.08 6.39 10.11
C LEU A 75 13.17 7.60 10.28
N LYS A 76 12.52 8.02 9.19
CA LYS A 76 11.50 9.07 9.20
C LYS A 76 10.16 8.48 8.79
N ILE A 77 9.10 8.78 9.53
CA ILE A 77 7.72 8.31 9.28
C ILE A 77 6.77 9.46 9.60
N LEU A 78 5.80 9.74 8.71
CA LEU A 78 4.82 10.82 8.89
C LEU A 78 5.47 12.16 9.27
N ASN A 79 6.61 12.47 8.62
CA ASN A 79 7.47 13.63 8.85
C ASN A 79 8.27 13.68 10.18
N GLU A 80 8.25 12.64 11.01
CA GLU A 80 8.99 12.62 12.27
C GLU A 80 10.24 11.75 12.21
N GLU A 81 11.32 12.26 12.80
CA GLU A 81 12.59 11.56 12.93
C GLU A 81 12.57 10.64 14.15
N LEU A 82 12.77 9.35 13.90
CA LEU A 82 12.67 8.28 14.88
C LEU A 82 13.93 7.42 14.90
N VAL A 83 14.13 6.73 16.01
CA VAL A 83 15.05 5.59 16.11
C VAL A 83 14.28 4.35 16.49
N ALA A 84 14.46 3.28 15.72
CA ALA A 84 13.97 1.96 16.03
C ALA A 84 15.13 1.05 16.46
N PHE A 85 14.93 0.22 17.47
CA PHE A 85 15.95 -0.71 17.95
C PHE A 85 15.31 -1.91 18.62
N ARG A 86 16.09 -2.99 18.75
CA ARG A 86 15.76 -4.13 19.61
C ARG A 86 16.71 -4.13 20.79
N ASP A 87 16.20 -4.04 22.01
CA ASP A 87 17.05 -4.08 23.20
C ASP A 87 17.56 -5.50 23.49
N GLY A 88 18.51 -5.63 24.44
CA GLY A 88 19.08 -6.93 24.80
C GLY A 88 18.06 -7.94 25.33
N SER A 89 16.95 -7.45 25.90
CA SER A 89 15.82 -8.28 26.32
C SER A 89 14.90 -8.74 25.16
N GLY A 90 15.16 -8.28 23.94
CA GLY A 90 14.41 -8.62 22.73
C GLY A 90 13.21 -7.73 22.44
N ARG A 91 12.94 -6.70 23.27
CA ARG A 91 11.82 -5.77 23.09
C ARG A 91 12.16 -4.75 22.01
N VAL A 92 11.16 -4.38 21.21
CA VAL A 92 11.30 -3.37 20.17
C VAL A 92 10.95 -1.99 20.73
N GLY A 93 11.85 -1.03 20.57
CA GLY A 93 11.64 0.38 20.90
C GLY A 93 11.55 1.24 19.65
N VAL A 94 10.64 2.21 19.65
CA VAL A 94 10.52 3.26 18.63
C VAL A 94 10.42 4.60 19.35
N LEU A 95 11.52 5.36 19.34
CA LEU A 95 11.63 6.63 20.07
C LEU A 95 11.83 7.79 19.10
N HIS A 96 11.49 9.00 19.52
CA HIS A 96 11.96 10.21 18.83
C HIS A 96 13.49 10.18 18.74
N ALA A 97 14.05 10.56 17.58
CA ALA A 97 15.48 10.43 17.33
C ALA A 97 16.34 11.31 18.25
N HIS A 98 15.83 12.46 18.70
CA HIS A 98 16.60 13.42 19.49
C HIS A 98 16.40 13.23 20.99
N CYS A 99 17.49 13.04 21.71
CA CYS A 99 17.48 12.89 23.17
C CYS A 99 16.95 14.16 23.84
N VAL A 100 15.95 13.99 24.72
CA VAL A 100 15.29 15.09 25.46
C VAL A 100 16.19 15.90 26.39
N HIS A 101 17.42 15.46 26.64
CA HIS A 101 18.40 16.23 27.39
C HIS A 101 18.91 17.45 26.61
N ARG A 102 19.54 17.22 25.45
CA ARG A 102 20.22 18.29 24.66
C ARG A 102 20.13 18.08 23.15
N GLY A 103 19.25 17.19 22.68
CA GLY A 103 18.98 16.98 21.25
C GLY A 103 19.98 16.10 20.50
N ALA A 104 20.91 15.43 21.19
CA ALA A 104 21.81 14.47 20.52
C ALA A 104 21.01 13.33 19.87
N SER A 105 21.38 12.94 18.65
CA SER A 105 20.74 11.86 17.92
C SER A 105 21.00 10.52 18.61
N LEU A 106 19.92 9.81 18.94
CA LEU A 106 19.93 8.46 19.49
C LEU A 106 20.30 7.41 18.42
N GLU A 107 20.44 7.79 17.15
CA GLU A 107 20.96 6.88 16.11
C GLU A 107 22.39 6.43 16.41
N TYR A 108 23.15 7.28 17.12
CA TYR A 108 24.50 6.97 17.62
C TYR A 108 24.49 6.39 19.03
N GLY A 109 23.31 6.10 19.58
CA GLY A 109 23.15 5.54 20.92
C GLY A 109 23.62 4.09 21.00
N ALA A 110 23.91 3.64 22.22
CA ALA A 110 24.28 2.26 22.49
C ALA A 110 23.05 1.50 23.00
N ILE A 111 22.65 0.45 22.29
CA ILE A 111 21.60 -0.47 22.74
C ILE A 111 22.03 -1.11 24.07
N GLN A 112 21.13 -1.07 25.06
CA GLN A 112 21.37 -1.64 26.38
C GLN A 112 20.58 -2.96 26.53
N GLU A 113 20.84 -3.70 27.62
CA GLU A 113 20.00 -4.85 27.99
C GLU A 113 18.52 -4.45 28.07
N ARG A 114 18.27 -3.27 28.65
CA ARG A 114 16.95 -2.65 28.73
C ARG A 114 17.02 -1.24 28.15
N GLY A 115 16.47 -1.04 26.95
CA GLY A 115 16.40 0.27 26.32
C GLY A 115 17.66 0.70 25.55
N ILE A 116 17.89 2.02 25.46
CA ILE A 116 18.97 2.64 24.68
C ILE A 116 19.66 3.76 25.47
N MET A 117 20.99 3.82 25.41
CA MET A 117 21.80 4.85 26.04
C MET A 117 22.21 5.93 25.03
N CYS A 118 21.95 7.20 25.36
CA CYS A 118 22.40 8.35 24.57
C CYS A 118 23.93 8.48 24.61
N CYS A 119 24.56 8.59 23.44
CA CYS A 119 26.02 8.69 23.29
C CYS A 119 26.65 9.94 23.90
N TYR A 120 25.86 10.98 24.17
CA TYR A 120 26.43 12.25 24.62
C TYR A 120 26.79 12.22 26.11
N HIS A 121 25.81 11.99 26.97
CA HIS A 121 26.03 12.01 28.43
C HIS A 121 25.67 10.69 29.11
N GLY A 122 25.07 9.72 28.40
CA GLY A 122 24.77 8.41 28.98
C GLY A 122 23.39 8.29 29.65
N MET A 123 22.43 9.17 29.34
CA MET A 123 21.04 8.91 29.76
C MET A 123 20.50 7.67 29.07
N VAL A 124 19.81 6.81 29.82
CA VAL A 124 19.21 5.57 29.30
C VAL A 124 17.70 5.70 29.30
N PHE A 125 17.07 5.32 28.19
CA PHE A 125 15.62 5.33 28.01
C PHE A 125 15.09 3.94 27.68
N ASP A 126 13.99 3.55 28.31
CA ASP A 126 13.24 2.33 27.99
C ASP A 126 12.48 2.47 26.65
N VAL A 127 11.96 1.36 26.14
CA VAL A 127 11.15 1.30 24.91
C VAL A 127 9.84 2.10 25.00
N ASP A 128 9.37 2.38 26.21
CA ASP A 128 8.19 3.22 26.48
C ASP A 128 8.53 4.70 26.70
N GLY A 129 9.80 5.08 26.57
CA GLY A 129 10.28 6.45 26.76
C GLY A 129 10.61 6.82 28.21
N SER A 130 10.43 5.92 29.18
CA SER A 130 10.82 6.14 30.57
C SER A 130 12.34 6.32 30.68
N CYS A 131 12.80 7.34 31.41
CA CYS A 131 14.21 7.48 31.72
C CYS A 131 14.59 6.46 32.81
N LEU A 132 15.47 5.51 32.45
CA LEU A 132 15.93 4.44 33.33
C LEU A 132 17.18 4.85 34.13
N HIS A 133 18.00 5.72 33.56
CA HIS A 133 19.26 6.15 34.18
C HIS A 133 19.60 7.58 33.82
N VAL A 134 19.97 8.35 34.84
CA VAL A 134 20.58 9.67 34.71
C VAL A 134 22.00 9.59 35.28
N PRO A 135 23.02 10.04 34.52
CA PRO A 135 24.44 9.83 34.81
C PRO A 135 24.98 10.85 35.83
N PHE A 136 24.40 10.91 37.03
CA PHE A 136 24.93 11.77 38.11
C PHE A 136 26.13 11.14 38.81
N PRO A 137 26.96 11.94 39.49
CA PRO A 137 28.08 11.43 40.29
C PRO A 137 27.64 10.41 41.35
N LYS A 138 28.56 9.49 41.68
CA LYS A 138 28.37 8.54 42.77
C LYS A 138 28.09 9.27 44.09
N GLY A 139 27.06 8.83 44.81
CA GLY A 139 26.54 9.49 46.02
C GLY A 139 25.32 10.39 45.78
N GLU A 140 24.96 10.65 44.52
CA GLU A 140 23.78 11.44 44.13
C GLU A 140 22.65 10.59 43.52
N GLU A 141 22.67 9.27 43.72
CA GLU A 141 21.76 8.32 43.06
C GLU A 141 20.28 8.64 43.34
N LYS A 142 19.95 9.09 44.55
CA LYS A 142 18.58 9.50 44.91
C LYS A 142 18.09 10.71 44.13
N GLU A 143 18.98 11.66 43.82
CA GLU A 143 18.62 12.83 43.02
C GLU A 143 18.51 12.45 41.54
N ALA A 144 19.37 11.56 41.06
CA ALA A 144 19.25 10.98 39.72
C ALA A 144 17.91 10.23 39.52
N GLU A 145 17.50 9.41 40.49
CA GLU A 145 16.21 8.69 40.45
C GLU A 145 15.02 9.66 40.41
N LYS A 146 15.03 10.71 41.24
CA LYS A 146 14.00 11.77 41.20
C LYS A 146 13.97 12.49 39.86
N TYR A 147 15.13 12.80 39.29
CA TYR A 147 15.25 13.48 38.01
C TYR A 147 14.82 12.59 36.84
N ALA A 148 15.15 11.29 36.88
CA ALA A 148 14.67 10.31 35.90
C ALA A 148 13.13 10.27 35.86
N CYS A 149 12.48 10.34 37.04
CA CYS A 149 11.02 10.39 37.14
C CYS A 149 10.38 11.61 36.46
N SER A 150 11.10 12.72 36.24
CA SER A 150 10.56 13.93 35.59
C SER A 150 10.86 14.02 34.08
N ILE A 151 11.67 13.12 33.52
CA ILE A 151 12.07 13.11 32.11
C ILE A 151 11.35 12.00 31.36
N ARG A 152 10.84 12.30 30.16
CA ARG A 152 10.31 11.30 29.22
C ARG A 152 10.89 11.55 27.84
N GLN A 153 11.45 10.51 27.23
CA GLN A 153 11.77 10.49 25.81
C GLN A 153 10.48 10.23 25.03
N GLY A 154 10.26 10.92 23.91
CA GLY A 154 9.12 10.62 23.03
C GLY A 154 9.21 9.19 22.52
N ALA A 155 8.12 8.43 22.63
CA ALA A 155 8.06 7.01 22.31
C ALA A 155 6.72 6.65 21.68
N TYR A 156 6.74 5.69 20.76
CA TYR A 156 5.55 5.10 20.17
C TYR A 156 5.48 3.62 20.49
N LYS A 157 4.27 3.13 20.76
CA LYS A 157 4.05 1.69 20.95
C LYS A 157 4.40 0.97 19.66
N ALA A 158 5.22 -0.07 19.77
CA ALA A 158 5.63 -0.88 18.65
C ALA A 158 5.38 -2.37 18.89
N VAL A 159 5.06 -3.09 17.82
CA VAL A 159 4.88 -4.55 17.84
C VAL A 159 5.59 -5.16 16.63
N GLU A 160 6.17 -6.33 16.83
CA GLU A 160 6.76 -7.12 15.75
C GLU A 160 5.79 -8.20 15.28
N ARG A 161 5.57 -8.29 13.98
CA ARG A 161 4.65 -9.27 13.40
C ARG A 161 5.11 -9.71 12.01
N HIS A 162 5.32 -11.02 11.85
CA HIS A 162 5.75 -11.64 10.57
C HIS A 162 6.91 -10.89 9.88
N GLY A 163 7.94 -10.54 10.65
CA GLY A 163 9.16 -9.89 10.15
C GLY A 163 9.03 -8.39 9.82
N LEU A 164 7.93 -7.74 10.21
CA LEU A 164 7.75 -6.29 10.15
C LEU A 164 7.60 -5.72 11.57
N VAL A 165 8.09 -4.50 11.77
CA VAL A 165 7.85 -3.70 12.96
C VAL A 165 6.75 -2.69 12.66
N PHE A 166 5.66 -2.75 13.42
CA PHE A 166 4.56 -1.80 13.34
C PHE A 166 4.64 -0.82 14.51
N ALA A 167 4.30 0.45 14.25
CA ALA A 167 4.14 1.47 15.27
C ALA A 167 2.73 2.07 15.23
N TYR A 168 2.20 2.41 16.40
CA TYR A 168 1.01 3.24 16.55
C TYR A 168 1.43 4.63 17.01
N MET A 169 1.14 5.64 16.18
CA MET A 169 1.64 7.01 16.35
C MET A 169 0.55 8.00 16.79
N GLY A 170 -0.64 7.50 17.12
CA GLY A 170 -1.80 8.27 17.54
C GLY A 170 -1.94 8.36 19.07
N PRO A 171 -3.02 9.00 19.56
CA PRO A 171 -3.28 9.12 20.99
C PRO A 171 -3.40 7.74 21.67
N PRO A 172 -2.60 7.40 22.70
CA PRO A 172 -2.57 6.07 23.31
C PRO A 172 -3.93 5.56 23.80
N GLU A 173 -4.80 6.45 24.27
CA GLU A 173 -6.16 6.15 24.72
C GLU A 173 -7.11 5.71 23.59
N ASN A 174 -6.75 5.97 22.34
CA ASN A 174 -7.56 5.68 21.15
C ASN A 174 -6.96 4.55 20.31
N GLU A 175 -6.03 3.77 20.85
CA GLU A 175 -5.40 2.66 20.15
C GLU A 175 -6.44 1.67 19.58
N PRO A 176 -6.44 1.41 18.26
CA PRO A 176 -7.26 0.37 17.67
C PRO A 176 -6.65 -1.01 17.92
N PRO A 177 -7.45 -2.10 17.92
CA PRO A 177 -6.91 -3.44 17.77
C PRO A 177 -5.99 -3.52 16.55
N PHE A 178 -4.96 -4.36 16.62
CA PHE A 178 -4.13 -4.63 15.46
C PHE A 178 -4.99 -5.23 14.33
N PRO A 179 -4.91 -4.72 13.09
CA PRO A 179 -5.74 -5.22 12.00
C PRO A 179 -5.08 -6.44 11.32
N GLU A 180 -5.60 -7.62 11.61
CA GLU A 180 -5.16 -8.93 11.11
C GLU A 180 -5.76 -9.25 9.73
N TRP A 181 -5.42 -8.45 8.72
CA TRP A 181 -5.89 -8.62 7.34
C TRP A 181 -5.43 -9.93 6.68
N GLU A 182 -4.33 -10.51 7.15
CA GLU A 182 -3.81 -11.81 6.72
C GLU A 182 -4.51 -13.01 7.36
N GLY A 183 -5.33 -12.79 8.39
CA GLY A 183 -6.16 -13.81 9.01
C GLY A 183 -7.34 -14.26 8.13
N ASP A 184 -8.29 -14.96 8.74
CA ASP A 184 -9.59 -15.30 8.14
C ASP A 184 -9.52 -16.05 6.79
N TYR A 185 -8.66 -17.08 6.71
CA TYR A 185 -8.42 -17.86 5.48
C TYR A 185 -7.88 -17.03 4.30
N THR A 186 -7.30 -15.86 4.58
CA THR A 186 -6.69 -15.06 3.52
C THR A 186 -5.27 -15.49 3.19
N VAL A 187 -4.50 -15.92 4.19
CA VAL A 187 -3.32 -16.78 4.02
C VAL A 187 -3.74 -18.23 4.27
N LEU A 188 -3.59 -19.10 3.27
CA LEU A 188 -4.03 -20.50 3.38
C LEU A 188 -2.96 -21.35 4.08
N PRO A 189 -3.33 -22.52 4.65
CA PRO A 189 -2.35 -23.47 5.16
C PRO A 189 -1.30 -23.81 4.09
N GLY A 190 -0.03 -23.58 4.41
CA GLY A 190 1.11 -23.78 3.50
C GLY A 190 1.53 -22.53 2.71
N ASP A 191 0.76 -21.45 2.76
CA ASP A 191 1.21 -20.13 2.30
C ASP A 191 2.03 -19.43 3.38
N GLU A 192 2.94 -18.55 2.96
CA GLU A 192 3.87 -17.82 3.79
C GLU A 192 3.77 -16.31 3.54
N LEU A 193 3.89 -15.54 4.62
CA LEU A 193 4.04 -14.09 4.60
C LEU A 193 5.51 -13.74 4.54
N VAL A 194 5.98 -13.25 3.39
CA VAL A 194 7.36 -12.85 3.18
C VAL A 194 7.46 -11.32 3.25
N PRO A 195 8.13 -10.75 4.26
CA PRO A 195 8.18 -9.30 4.45
C PRO A 195 9.06 -8.61 3.40
N TYR A 196 8.68 -7.42 2.99
CA TYR A 196 9.47 -6.58 2.10
C TYR A 196 9.27 -5.08 2.40
N SER A 197 10.21 -4.25 1.95
CA SER A 197 10.19 -2.80 2.13
C SER A 197 10.87 -2.11 0.97
N ASN A 198 10.13 -1.28 0.24
CA ASN A 198 10.57 -0.59 -0.96
C ASN A 198 10.29 0.91 -0.86
N PHE A 199 11.33 1.73 -0.83
CA PHE A 199 11.30 3.18 -0.81
C PHE A 199 10.84 3.76 -2.15
N GLN A 200 10.14 4.89 -2.10
CA GLN A 200 9.62 5.62 -3.24
C GLN A 200 9.96 7.10 -3.06
N HIS A 201 10.64 7.68 -4.05
CA HIS A 201 10.96 9.12 -4.10
C HIS A 201 9.75 9.96 -4.56
N CYS A 202 8.62 9.75 -3.91
CA CYS A 202 7.41 10.54 -4.09
C CYS A 202 6.48 10.45 -2.89
N ASN A 203 5.54 11.38 -2.84
CA ASN A 203 4.41 11.38 -1.94
C ASN A 203 3.65 10.05 -1.98
N TRP A 204 3.13 9.64 -0.83
CA TRP A 204 2.42 8.38 -0.65
C TRP A 204 1.20 8.24 -1.59
N LEU A 205 0.48 9.33 -1.89
CA LEU A 205 -0.79 9.23 -2.60
C LEU A 205 -0.62 8.73 -4.04
N GLN A 206 0.50 9.05 -4.71
CA GLN A 206 0.82 8.57 -6.05
C GLN A 206 0.96 7.04 -6.09
N VAL A 207 1.59 6.47 -5.05
CA VAL A 207 1.79 5.02 -4.94
C VAL A 207 0.47 4.32 -4.63
N GLN A 208 -0.36 4.93 -3.78
CA GLN A 208 -1.68 4.43 -3.45
C GLN A 208 -2.61 4.49 -4.68
N ASP A 209 -2.55 5.55 -5.48
CA ASP A 209 -3.30 5.66 -6.74
C ASP A 209 -2.92 4.55 -7.74
N ASN A 210 -1.62 4.26 -7.88
CA ASN A 210 -1.14 3.15 -8.71
C ASN A 210 -1.70 1.79 -8.26
N ALA A 211 -1.90 1.60 -6.95
CA ALA A 211 -2.43 0.35 -6.41
C ALA A 211 -3.90 0.10 -6.76
N ALA A 212 -4.69 1.14 -7.05
CA ALA A 212 -6.08 1.01 -7.50
C ALA A 212 -6.17 0.58 -8.98
N ASP A 213 -5.13 0.90 -9.73
CA ASP A 213 -5.16 0.92 -11.19
C ASP A 213 -4.91 -0.48 -11.77
N ASN A 214 -5.96 -1.06 -12.34
CA ASN A 214 -5.85 -2.30 -13.11
C ASN A 214 -5.51 -2.03 -14.59
N PHE A 215 -5.48 -0.78 -15.04
CA PHE A 215 -5.31 -0.38 -16.44
C PHE A 215 -3.84 -0.21 -16.84
N HIS A 216 -2.97 0.40 -16.01
CA HIS A 216 -1.55 0.59 -16.36
C HIS A 216 -0.81 -0.69 -16.80
N PRO A 217 -1.10 -1.93 -16.33
CA PRO A 217 -0.37 -3.11 -16.78
C PRO A 217 -0.47 -3.34 -18.29
N THR A 218 -1.53 -2.85 -18.92
CA THR A 218 -1.74 -2.99 -20.38
C THR A 218 -0.70 -2.21 -21.20
N ALA A 219 -0.11 -1.18 -20.60
CA ALA A 219 0.84 -0.29 -21.23
C ALA A 219 2.23 -0.41 -20.61
N LEU A 220 2.35 -0.11 -19.31
CA LEU A 220 3.63 -0.02 -18.60
C LEU A 220 4.40 -1.33 -18.59
N HIS A 221 3.66 -2.43 -18.53
CA HIS A 221 4.18 -3.77 -18.32
C HIS A 221 4.18 -4.63 -19.59
N ALA A 222 3.63 -4.13 -20.68
CA ALA A 222 3.54 -4.87 -21.95
C ALA A 222 4.86 -4.81 -22.73
N ALA A 223 5.28 -5.97 -23.24
CA ALA A 223 6.51 -6.15 -24.02
C ALA A 223 6.64 -5.16 -25.19
N LYS A 224 5.51 -4.82 -25.82
CA LYS A 224 5.45 -3.89 -26.96
C LYS A 224 5.84 -2.44 -26.66
N ASN A 225 5.89 -2.03 -25.39
CA ASN A 225 6.09 -0.63 -25.00
C ASN A 225 7.49 -0.34 -24.45
N VAL A 226 8.41 -1.31 -24.52
CA VAL A 226 9.80 -1.12 -24.10
C VAL A 226 10.70 -0.69 -25.27
N VAL A 227 11.79 -0.02 -24.95
CA VAL A 227 12.69 0.56 -25.97
C VAL A 227 13.74 -0.46 -26.38
N LYS A 228 13.92 -0.65 -27.70
CA LYS A 228 14.91 -1.58 -28.28
C LYS A 228 14.77 -3.03 -27.78
N GLY A 229 13.56 -3.46 -27.40
CA GLY A 229 13.32 -4.81 -26.87
C GLY A 229 14.04 -5.10 -25.55
N GLN A 230 14.42 -4.08 -24.79
CA GLN A 230 14.96 -4.24 -23.44
C GLN A 230 13.80 -4.48 -22.47
N PHE A 231 13.79 -5.59 -21.76
CA PHE A 231 12.74 -5.89 -20.80
C PHE A 231 13.17 -5.58 -19.37
N GLN A 232 12.21 -5.40 -18.47
CA GLN A 232 12.49 -5.49 -17.03
C GLN A 232 12.94 -6.95 -16.80
N GLY A 233 14.15 -7.18 -16.29
CA GLY A 233 14.85 -8.46 -16.44
C GLY A 233 14.02 -9.70 -16.10
N THR A 234 13.33 -9.71 -14.95
CA THR A 234 12.21 -10.65 -14.72
C THR A 234 11.00 -10.16 -15.53
N THR A 235 10.83 -10.71 -16.73
CA THR A 235 9.92 -10.15 -17.73
C THR A 235 8.46 -10.49 -17.42
N PHE A 236 7.52 -9.68 -17.94
CA PHE A 236 6.11 -10.09 -18.01
C PHE A 236 5.93 -11.38 -18.83
N ASP A 237 6.85 -11.77 -19.72
CA ASP A 237 6.74 -13.07 -20.39
C ASP A 237 6.86 -14.25 -19.39
N GLU A 238 7.59 -14.07 -18.28
CA GLU A 238 7.74 -15.07 -17.21
C GLU A 238 6.60 -14.97 -16.17
N VAL A 239 6.28 -13.75 -15.72
CA VAL A 239 5.37 -13.51 -14.57
C VAL A 239 4.02 -12.87 -14.93
N GLY A 240 3.79 -12.56 -16.20
CA GLY A 240 2.82 -11.56 -16.62
C GLY A 240 2.00 -12.02 -17.81
N ALA A 241 1.05 -12.88 -17.52
CA ALA A 241 0.09 -13.46 -18.44
C ALA A 241 -0.40 -12.53 -19.56
N ALA A 242 -0.54 -13.08 -20.77
CA ALA A 242 -1.20 -12.42 -21.91
C ALA A 242 -2.57 -11.80 -21.55
N SER A 243 -3.25 -12.34 -20.53
CA SER A 243 -4.48 -11.79 -19.98
C SER A 243 -4.34 -10.33 -19.52
N MET A 244 -3.18 -9.90 -19.00
CA MET A 244 -2.95 -8.55 -18.45
C MET A 244 -2.69 -7.49 -19.52
N GLU A 245 -2.34 -7.89 -20.75
CA GLU A 245 -2.22 -6.97 -21.89
C GLU A 245 -3.58 -6.52 -22.43
N VAL A 246 -4.65 -7.24 -22.06
CA VAL A 246 -6.03 -6.90 -22.43
C VAL A 246 -6.52 -5.74 -21.57
N ALA A 247 -6.98 -4.67 -22.22
CA ALA A 247 -7.58 -3.53 -21.55
C ALA A 247 -8.80 -3.95 -20.70
N PRO A 248 -8.80 -3.72 -19.38
CA PRO A 248 -9.92 -4.10 -18.53
C PRO A 248 -11.10 -3.14 -18.67
N ASP A 249 -12.33 -3.66 -18.52
CA ASP A 249 -13.47 -2.81 -18.13
C ASP A 249 -13.38 -2.58 -16.62
N MET A 250 -13.20 -1.33 -16.23
CA MET A 250 -12.95 -0.91 -14.85
C MET A 250 -14.26 -0.72 -14.09
N HIS A 251 -14.33 -1.25 -12.87
CA HIS A 251 -15.43 -1.04 -11.95
C HIS A 251 -14.89 -0.74 -10.55
N PHE A 252 -15.41 0.32 -9.95
CA PHE A 252 -15.02 0.76 -8.63
C PHE A 252 -16.27 0.90 -7.76
N GLN A 253 -16.22 0.37 -6.54
CA GLN A 253 -17.35 0.41 -5.61
C GLN A 253 -16.86 0.60 -4.17
N PRO A 254 -17.24 1.71 -3.49
CA PRO A 254 -17.03 1.83 -2.06
C PRO A 254 -17.73 0.69 -1.34
N VAL A 255 -17.02 0.03 -0.44
CA VAL A 255 -17.51 -1.09 0.37
C VAL A 255 -17.22 -0.80 1.85
N GLN A 256 -17.70 -1.65 2.76
CA GLN A 256 -17.49 -1.47 4.21
C GLN A 256 -17.94 -0.08 4.72
N GLN A 257 -19.05 0.42 4.17
CA GLN A 257 -19.61 1.75 4.47
C GLN A 257 -18.64 2.91 4.13
N GLY A 258 -17.84 2.75 3.07
CA GLY A 258 -16.89 3.76 2.62
C GLY A 258 -15.58 3.78 3.40
N ARG A 259 -15.29 2.72 4.17
CA ARG A 259 -13.97 2.47 4.78
C ARG A 259 -12.94 1.96 3.75
N SER A 260 -13.42 1.38 2.66
CA SER A 260 -12.58 0.74 1.65
C SER A 260 -13.24 0.75 0.28
N LEU A 261 -12.45 0.38 -0.73
CA LEU A 261 -12.80 0.45 -2.13
C LEU A 261 -12.43 -0.86 -2.84
N ALA A 262 -13.43 -1.52 -3.43
CA ALA A 262 -13.21 -2.62 -4.37
C ALA A 262 -12.89 -2.05 -5.76
N CYS A 263 -11.71 -2.41 -6.28
CA CYS A 263 -11.20 -1.96 -7.58
C CYS A 263 -11.10 -3.16 -8.54
N ALA A 264 -12.15 -3.38 -9.32
CA ALA A 264 -12.27 -4.53 -10.21
C ALA A 264 -11.92 -4.19 -11.67
N GLY A 265 -11.23 -5.11 -12.33
CA GLY A 265 -10.93 -5.04 -13.76
C GLY A 265 -11.28 -6.35 -14.45
N ALA A 266 -12.20 -6.31 -15.40
CA ALA A 266 -12.65 -7.47 -16.17
C ALA A 266 -11.99 -7.53 -17.56
N ARG A 267 -11.40 -8.67 -17.91
CA ARG A 267 -10.64 -8.92 -19.13
C ARG A 267 -11.14 -10.18 -19.83
N ARG A 268 -11.40 -10.05 -21.13
CA ARG A 268 -11.75 -11.18 -22.00
C ARG A 268 -10.45 -11.91 -22.34
N VAL A 269 -10.31 -13.15 -21.88
CA VAL A 269 -9.08 -13.94 -22.08
C VAL A 269 -9.10 -14.61 -23.46
N ASP A 270 -10.21 -15.30 -23.72
CA ASP A 270 -10.51 -16.00 -24.98
C ASP A 270 -12.04 -16.04 -25.17
N LYS A 271 -12.52 -16.77 -26.19
CA LYS A 271 -13.96 -16.87 -26.51
C LYS A 271 -14.81 -17.49 -25.40
N ASP A 272 -14.21 -18.25 -24.49
CA ASP A 272 -14.89 -19.06 -23.48
C ASP A 272 -14.65 -18.55 -22.06
N ARG A 273 -13.63 -17.70 -21.85
CA ARG A 273 -13.18 -17.31 -20.51
C ARG A 273 -13.14 -15.82 -20.26
N LEU A 274 -13.62 -15.45 -19.07
CA LEU A 274 -13.60 -14.10 -18.54
C LEU A 274 -12.79 -14.07 -17.25
N PHE A 275 -11.75 -13.23 -17.20
CA PHE A 275 -10.94 -13.00 -16.01
C PHE A 275 -11.34 -11.69 -15.34
N VAL A 276 -11.77 -11.75 -14.08
CA VAL A 276 -12.07 -10.58 -13.25
C VAL A 276 -11.14 -10.55 -12.05
N ARG A 277 -10.31 -9.50 -12.00
CA ARG A 277 -9.42 -9.23 -10.87
C ARG A 277 -10.02 -8.14 -10.00
N VAL A 278 -10.17 -8.39 -8.71
CA VAL A 278 -10.61 -7.42 -7.70
C VAL A 278 -9.44 -7.10 -6.78
N GLN A 279 -8.94 -5.88 -6.84
CA GLN A 279 -8.03 -5.31 -5.85
C GLN A 279 -8.84 -4.64 -4.74
N HIS A 280 -8.29 -4.55 -3.54
CA HIS A 280 -8.97 -3.97 -2.39
C HIS A 280 -8.09 -2.89 -1.75
N GLN A 281 -8.60 -1.66 -1.70
CA GLN A 281 -7.91 -0.55 -1.03
C GLN A 281 -8.66 -0.17 0.23
N VAL A 282 -7.95 0.03 1.32
CA VAL A 282 -8.53 0.38 2.62
C VAL A 282 -7.91 1.68 3.10
N LEU A 283 -8.74 2.57 3.62
CA LEU A 283 -8.27 3.83 4.18
C LEU A 283 -7.38 3.58 5.42
N PRO A 284 -6.35 4.41 5.66
CA PRO A 284 -5.92 5.50 4.78
C PRO A 284 -5.06 5.03 3.59
N ASN A 285 -4.22 4.01 3.78
CA ASN A 285 -3.08 3.73 2.89
C ASN A 285 -2.76 2.25 2.69
N LEU A 286 -3.73 1.35 2.91
CA LEU A 286 -3.56 -0.09 2.74
C LEU A 286 -4.08 -0.54 1.37
N SER A 287 -3.36 -1.47 0.74
CA SER A 287 -3.75 -2.11 -0.52
C SER A 287 -3.51 -3.61 -0.49
N LEU A 288 -4.49 -4.38 -0.96
CA LEU A 288 -4.43 -5.82 -1.14
C LEU A 288 -4.61 -6.15 -2.63
N HIS A 289 -3.63 -6.88 -3.17
CA HIS A 289 -3.54 -7.17 -4.59
C HIS A 289 -3.86 -8.64 -4.84
N ALA A 290 -4.69 -8.91 -5.84
CA ALA A 290 -4.95 -10.28 -6.29
C ALA A 290 -3.79 -10.76 -7.16
N TYR A 291 -3.65 -12.08 -7.30
CA TYR A 291 -2.54 -12.71 -8.02
C TYR A 291 -2.27 -12.06 -9.38
N THR A 292 -1.08 -11.46 -9.54
CA THR A 292 -0.69 -10.70 -10.73
C THR A 292 -0.37 -11.55 -11.94
N SER A 293 -0.15 -12.85 -11.74
CA SER A 293 0.39 -13.74 -12.75
C SER A 293 -0.64 -14.72 -13.31
N GLU A 294 -1.92 -14.45 -13.08
CA GLU A 294 -3.05 -15.23 -13.58
C GLU A 294 -3.12 -15.21 -15.11
N ASP A 295 -2.98 -16.37 -15.75
CA ASP A 295 -3.08 -16.51 -17.21
C ASP A 295 -4.50 -16.63 -17.74
N GLY A 296 -5.46 -16.90 -16.87
CA GLY A 296 -6.85 -17.05 -17.26
C GLY A 296 -7.12 -18.33 -18.06
N ALA A 297 -6.15 -19.23 -18.19
CA ALA A 297 -6.25 -20.43 -19.02
C ALA A 297 -7.08 -21.54 -18.36
N LYS A 298 -7.28 -21.48 -17.04
CA LYS A 298 -8.07 -22.45 -16.28
C LYS A 298 -9.06 -21.76 -15.37
N LYS A 299 -10.26 -22.34 -15.25
CA LYS A 299 -11.26 -21.90 -14.27
C LYS A 299 -10.64 -21.83 -12.88
N LYS A 300 -10.83 -20.70 -12.21
CA LYS A 300 -10.33 -20.46 -10.86
C LYS A 300 -11.22 -19.45 -10.18
N LEU A 301 -11.95 -19.88 -9.16
CA LEU A 301 -12.88 -19.01 -8.45
C LEU A 301 -12.34 -18.68 -7.07
N PHE A 302 -12.39 -17.39 -6.73
CA PHE A 302 -12.09 -16.87 -5.41
C PHE A 302 -10.65 -17.14 -4.93
N SER A 303 -9.66 -16.92 -5.81
CA SER A 303 -8.24 -16.89 -5.38
C SER A 303 -7.97 -15.69 -4.48
N ARG A 304 -7.01 -15.80 -3.56
CA ARG A 304 -6.74 -14.82 -2.50
C ARG A 304 -5.81 -13.69 -2.95
N PHE A 305 -5.43 -12.82 -2.00
CA PHE A 305 -4.42 -11.81 -2.27
C PHE A 305 -3.02 -12.44 -2.29
N HIS A 306 -2.16 -11.88 -3.12
CA HIS A 306 -0.76 -12.29 -3.21
C HIS A 306 0.21 -11.23 -2.65
N ILE A 307 -0.30 -10.03 -2.37
CA ILE A 307 0.42 -8.92 -1.74
C ILE A 307 -0.56 -8.19 -0.84
N ILE A 308 -0.10 -7.86 0.35
CA ILE A 308 -0.72 -6.88 1.25
C ILE A 308 0.34 -5.85 1.60
N ARG A 309 0.05 -4.58 1.38
CA ARG A 309 1.04 -3.51 1.55
C ARG A 309 0.43 -2.21 2.02
N TRP A 310 1.18 -1.52 2.86
CA TRP A 310 0.94 -0.13 3.22
C TRP A 310 1.80 0.78 2.36
N THR A 311 1.26 1.93 2.04
CA THR A 311 2.03 3.05 1.51
C THR A 311 2.26 4.04 2.64
N VAL A 312 3.36 3.89 3.36
CA VAL A 312 3.64 4.69 4.56
C VAL A 312 4.40 5.94 4.17
N PRO A 313 3.91 7.15 4.48
CA PRO A 313 4.67 8.38 4.25
C PRO A 313 5.94 8.38 5.11
N VAL A 314 7.07 8.64 4.47
CA VAL A 314 8.32 8.98 5.15
C VAL A 314 8.27 10.46 5.49
N ASP A 315 7.96 11.26 4.49
CA ASP A 315 7.60 12.67 4.57
C ASP A 315 6.67 13.05 3.41
N ASP A 316 6.47 14.34 3.19
CA ASP A 316 5.55 14.80 2.15
C ASP A 316 6.05 14.52 0.73
N GLU A 317 7.34 14.25 0.54
CA GLU A 317 7.97 13.99 -0.77
C GLU A 317 8.45 12.55 -0.96
N ASN A 318 8.38 11.71 0.08
CA ASN A 318 8.87 10.34 0.06
C ASN A 318 7.94 9.38 0.80
N SER A 319 7.90 8.14 0.35
CA SER A 319 7.09 7.09 0.96
C SER A 319 7.75 5.73 0.87
N LYS A 320 7.18 4.74 1.55
CA LYS A 320 7.60 3.34 1.48
C LYS A 320 6.40 2.46 1.17
N MET A 321 6.56 1.56 0.21
CA MET A 321 5.73 0.38 0.08
C MET A 321 6.30 -0.71 0.99
N ILE A 322 5.58 -1.06 2.04
CA ILE A 322 6.05 -2.03 3.03
C ILE A 322 4.90 -2.96 3.40
N GLY A 323 5.19 -4.26 3.51
CA GLY A 323 4.16 -5.26 3.74
C GLY A 323 4.64 -6.68 3.49
N TRP A 324 3.71 -7.54 3.10
CA TRP A 324 3.97 -8.95 2.86
C TRP A 324 3.64 -9.34 1.43
N ARG A 325 4.57 -10.09 0.84
CA ARG A 325 4.34 -10.90 -0.34
C ARG A 325 3.87 -12.28 0.14
N VAL A 326 2.66 -12.68 -0.26
CA VAL A 326 2.13 -14.02 0.06
C VAL A 326 2.58 -15.00 -1.00
N MET A 327 3.21 -16.08 -0.55
CA MET A 327 3.78 -17.10 -1.42
C MET A 327 3.40 -18.48 -0.93
N GLY A 328 3.08 -19.40 -1.84
CA GLY A 328 2.71 -20.77 -1.50
C GLY A 328 1.68 -21.34 -2.46
N PRO A 329 1.32 -22.62 -2.30
CA PRO A 329 0.46 -23.35 -3.21
C PRO A 329 -0.97 -22.79 -3.29
N GLY A 330 -1.43 -22.06 -2.28
CA GLY A 330 -2.75 -21.46 -2.21
C GLY A 330 -2.92 -20.24 -3.11
N ILE A 331 -1.81 -19.57 -3.47
CA ILE A 331 -1.80 -18.33 -4.24
C ILE A 331 -0.92 -18.38 -5.49
N ASP A 332 0.27 -18.97 -5.40
CA ASP A 332 1.21 -19.09 -6.52
C ASP A 332 0.96 -20.36 -7.34
N THR A 333 -0.23 -20.40 -7.96
CA THR A 333 -0.71 -21.55 -8.73
C THR A 333 0.15 -21.91 -9.95
N ARG A 334 1.08 -21.04 -10.37
CA ARG A 334 2.00 -21.30 -11.49
C ARG A 334 3.43 -21.64 -11.03
N GLY A 335 3.73 -21.57 -9.73
CA GLY A 335 5.04 -21.88 -9.16
C GLY A 335 6.17 -20.97 -9.66
N ILE A 336 5.85 -19.71 -9.93
CA ILE A 336 6.78 -18.72 -10.49
C ILE A 336 7.37 -17.79 -9.42
N GLY A 337 6.78 -17.77 -8.23
CA GLY A 337 7.22 -16.95 -7.11
C GLY A 337 8.57 -17.42 -6.61
N ARG A 338 9.46 -16.45 -6.34
CA ARG A 338 10.82 -16.72 -5.85
C ARG A 338 11.05 -15.99 -4.54
N LYS A 339 10.82 -16.70 -3.44
CA LYS A 339 10.89 -16.16 -2.08
C LYS A 339 12.22 -15.51 -1.76
N GLU A 340 13.30 -16.11 -2.23
CA GLU A 340 14.67 -15.63 -2.05
C GLU A 340 14.92 -14.24 -2.65
N LEU A 341 14.02 -13.73 -3.51
CA LEU A 341 14.12 -12.41 -4.12
C LEU A 341 13.24 -11.34 -3.44
N VAL A 342 12.60 -11.66 -2.32
CA VAL A 342 11.71 -10.73 -1.60
C VAL A 342 12.43 -10.22 -0.35
N GLY A 343 12.50 -8.90 -0.18
CA GLY A 343 13.16 -8.30 0.98
C GLY A 343 13.23 -6.78 0.95
N TYR A 344 14.31 -6.24 1.52
CA TYR A 344 14.59 -4.80 1.48
C TYR A 344 15.01 -4.40 0.06
N GLU A 345 14.34 -3.41 -0.52
CA GLU A 345 14.58 -2.95 -1.90
C GLU A 345 14.58 -4.08 -2.95
N SER A 346 13.79 -5.15 -2.69
CA SER A 346 13.70 -6.30 -3.58
C SER A 346 12.34 -6.97 -3.53
N ILE A 347 11.87 -7.41 -4.71
CA ILE A 347 10.64 -8.16 -4.89
C ILE A 347 10.82 -9.19 -6.02
N ASP A 348 10.07 -10.28 -5.98
CA ASP A 348 10.26 -11.46 -6.85
C ASP A 348 9.86 -11.26 -8.32
N PHE A 349 9.16 -10.17 -8.62
CA PHE A 349 8.66 -9.82 -9.94
C PHE A 349 9.04 -8.38 -10.29
N LEU A 350 9.34 -8.14 -11.57
CA LEU A 350 9.55 -6.81 -12.15
C LEU A 350 10.64 -5.98 -11.47
N ASP A 351 11.81 -5.91 -12.08
CA ASP A 351 12.93 -5.10 -11.56
C ASP A 351 12.55 -3.63 -11.30
N GLY A 352 11.59 -3.07 -12.05
CA GLY A 352 11.13 -1.68 -11.94
C GLY A 352 10.12 -1.40 -10.82
N GLN A 353 10.08 -2.22 -9.77
CA GLN A 353 9.19 -2.05 -8.61
C GLN A 353 9.86 -1.33 -7.43
N VAL A 354 11.20 -1.28 -7.41
CA VAL A 354 12.01 -0.87 -6.25
C VAL A 354 13.02 0.20 -6.64
N ALA A 355 13.46 1.01 -5.68
CA ALA A 355 14.35 2.12 -5.95
C ALA A 355 15.72 1.64 -6.44
N MET A 356 16.25 0.53 -5.94
CA MET A 356 17.60 0.10 -6.32
C MET A 356 17.65 -0.81 -7.57
N ARG A 357 16.51 -1.32 -8.04
CA ARG A 357 16.33 -2.26 -9.16
C ARG A 357 17.39 -3.39 -9.21
N ARG A 358 17.28 -4.37 -8.31
CA ARG A 358 18.14 -5.57 -8.25
C ARG A 358 19.64 -5.20 -8.19
N PRO A 359 20.08 -4.40 -7.19
CA PRO A 359 21.44 -3.90 -7.09
C PRO A 359 22.50 -5.01 -7.09
N GLU A 360 22.16 -6.21 -6.61
CA GLU A 360 23.05 -7.36 -6.56
C GLU A 360 23.47 -7.87 -7.95
N ARG A 361 22.70 -7.59 -9.00
CA ARG A 361 23.09 -7.90 -10.39
C ARG A 361 24.26 -7.07 -10.89
N PHE A 362 24.56 -5.97 -10.21
CA PHE A 362 25.66 -5.07 -10.57
C PHE A 362 26.95 -5.37 -9.76
N GLY A 363 26.92 -6.38 -8.88
CA GLY A 363 28.11 -6.97 -8.23
C GLY A 363 28.53 -6.35 -6.91
N ASP A 364 27.96 -5.21 -6.52
CA ASP A 364 28.36 -4.48 -5.30
C ASP A 364 27.56 -4.88 -4.04
N TYR A 365 26.47 -5.64 -4.22
CA TYR A 365 25.53 -5.97 -3.14
C TYR A 365 25.06 -7.43 -3.23
N LYS A 366 24.56 -7.95 -2.13
CA LYS A 366 23.79 -9.19 -2.02
C LYS A 366 22.32 -8.88 -1.69
N LEU A 367 21.45 -9.87 -1.79
CA LEU A 367 20.00 -9.68 -1.53
C LEU A 367 19.70 -9.39 -0.06
N GLU A 368 20.55 -9.89 0.84
CA GLU A 368 20.48 -9.64 2.27
C GLU A 368 21.01 -8.28 2.72
N ASP A 369 21.68 -7.53 1.83
CA ASP A 369 22.29 -6.25 2.18
C ASP A 369 21.24 -5.15 2.31
N ILE A 370 21.38 -4.30 3.33
CA ILE A 370 20.61 -3.05 3.46
C ILE A 370 21.30 -1.99 2.61
N VAL A 371 20.93 -1.96 1.33
CA VAL A 371 21.55 -1.08 0.33
C VAL A 371 21.22 0.40 0.57
N PRO A 372 22.19 1.32 0.45
CA PRO A 372 21.93 2.75 0.57
C PRO A 372 21.15 3.24 -0.64
N ILE A 373 20.06 3.96 -0.38
CA ILE A 373 19.20 4.53 -1.41
C ILE A 373 19.69 5.95 -1.72
N PRO A 374 20.05 6.26 -2.97
CA PRO A 374 20.50 7.61 -3.32
C PRO A 374 19.33 8.59 -3.18
N PRO A 375 19.55 9.83 -2.71
CA PRO A 375 18.48 10.80 -2.47
C PRO A 375 17.74 11.23 -3.75
N ASN A 376 18.36 11.01 -4.92
CA ASN A 376 17.75 11.25 -6.21
C ASN A 376 17.82 10.00 -7.08
N HIS A 377 16.66 9.54 -7.54
CA HIS A 377 16.55 8.36 -8.40
C HIS A 377 17.34 8.44 -9.72
N ARG A 378 17.76 9.65 -10.15
CA ARG A 378 18.59 9.86 -11.35
C ARG A 378 20.08 9.57 -11.12
N GLU A 379 20.51 9.48 -9.86
CA GLU A 379 21.90 9.20 -9.49
C GLU A 379 22.21 7.69 -9.43
N ARG A 380 21.21 6.84 -9.67
CA ARG A 380 21.37 5.39 -9.73
C ARG A 380 22.23 4.97 -10.92
N ALA A 381 23.14 4.02 -10.71
CA ALA A 381 24.01 3.48 -11.76
C ALA A 381 23.24 2.91 -12.97
N ASN A 382 22.02 2.42 -12.75
CA ASN A 382 21.14 1.82 -13.76
C ASN A 382 20.09 2.78 -14.34
N TYR A 383 20.22 4.10 -14.15
CA TYR A 383 19.26 5.10 -14.65
C TYR A 383 18.93 4.93 -16.14
N LYS A 384 19.93 4.63 -16.98
CA LYS A 384 19.70 4.44 -18.41
C LYS A 384 18.85 3.20 -18.73
N LEU A 385 19.04 2.12 -17.98
CA LEU A 385 18.24 0.90 -18.13
C LEU A 385 16.78 1.17 -17.75
N ALA A 386 16.55 1.97 -16.71
CA ALA A 386 15.22 2.37 -16.30
C ALA A 386 14.48 3.19 -17.39
N GLN A 387 15.18 3.94 -18.23
CA GLN A 387 14.58 4.60 -19.41
C GLN A 387 14.22 3.63 -20.53
N TYR A 388 14.93 2.50 -20.65
CA TYR A 388 14.65 1.50 -21.67
C TYR A 388 13.45 0.61 -21.30
N ALA A 389 13.32 0.30 -20.00
CA ALA A 389 12.26 -0.55 -19.45
C ALA A 389 11.77 0.00 -18.10
N PRO A 390 10.96 1.09 -18.10
CA PRO A 390 10.40 1.66 -16.88
C PRO A 390 9.43 0.67 -16.23
N GLY A 391 9.38 0.63 -14.89
CA GLY A 391 8.33 -0.07 -14.15
C GLY A 391 7.52 0.89 -13.28
N ASP A 392 6.76 0.32 -12.34
CA ASP A 392 5.88 1.09 -11.45
C ASP A 392 6.65 2.17 -10.72
N TYR A 393 7.84 1.85 -10.19
CA TYR A 393 8.69 2.82 -9.52
C TYR A 393 8.91 4.06 -10.39
N GLU A 394 9.46 3.90 -11.60
CA GLU A 394 9.73 5.03 -12.50
C GLU A 394 8.46 5.77 -12.92
N ALA A 395 7.38 5.05 -13.20
CA ALA A 395 6.12 5.65 -13.62
C ALA A 395 5.50 6.53 -12.52
N ILE A 396 5.62 6.11 -11.26
CA ILE A 396 5.06 6.82 -10.11
C ILE A 396 5.94 8.01 -9.73
N ILE A 397 7.24 7.80 -9.51
CA ILE A 397 8.15 8.85 -9.00
C ILE A 397 8.42 9.94 -10.04
N SER A 398 8.19 9.67 -11.34
CA SER A 398 8.34 10.67 -12.40
C SER A 398 7.16 11.65 -12.51
N GLN A 399 6.07 11.45 -11.76
CA GLN A 399 4.93 12.39 -11.72
C GLN A 399 5.23 13.69 -10.98
N ARG A 400 6.42 13.79 -10.35
CA ARG A 400 7.01 14.81 -9.43
C ARG A 400 7.20 14.22 -8.02
N PRO A 401 7.98 14.88 -7.14
CA PRO A 401 8.03 14.51 -5.72
C PRO A 401 6.63 14.50 -5.08
N ILE A 402 5.77 15.44 -5.46
CA ILE A 402 4.34 15.43 -5.13
C ILE A 402 3.56 15.66 -6.42
N ALA A 403 2.66 14.73 -6.76
CA ALA A 403 1.78 14.89 -7.91
C ALA A 403 0.86 16.10 -7.72
N VAL A 404 0.71 16.86 -8.80
CA VAL A 404 -0.11 18.08 -8.82
C VAL A 404 -1.45 17.74 -9.47
N HIS A 405 -2.43 17.32 -8.67
CA HIS A 405 -3.72 16.81 -9.15
C HIS A 405 -4.46 17.78 -10.08
N ALA A 406 -4.27 19.10 -9.90
CA ALA A 406 -4.87 20.12 -10.76
C ALA A 406 -4.36 20.12 -12.21
N LEU A 407 -3.26 19.42 -12.50
CA LEU A 407 -2.71 19.24 -13.85
C LEU A 407 -3.23 17.98 -14.56
N GLU A 408 -3.93 17.09 -13.85
CA GLU A 408 -4.42 15.82 -14.40
C GLU A 408 -5.54 16.04 -15.42
N ASN A 409 -5.65 15.12 -16.39
CA ASN A 409 -6.75 15.07 -17.35
C ASN A 409 -7.36 13.67 -17.30
N PRO A 410 -8.17 13.37 -16.28
CA PRO A 410 -8.62 12.01 -16.00
C PRO A 410 -9.59 11.49 -17.05
N THR A 411 -9.61 10.17 -17.19
CA THR A 411 -10.51 9.43 -18.06
C THR A 411 -11.43 8.50 -17.23
N LYS A 412 -12.25 7.70 -17.92
CA LYS A 412 -13.17 6.77 -17.24
C LYS A 412 -12.44 5.74 -16.36
N PHE A 413 -11.27 5.25 -16.78
CA PHE A 413 -10.54 4.23 -16.00
C PHE A 413 -9.92 4.83 -14.73
N ASP A 414 -9.84 6.15 -14.61
CA ASP A 414 -9.29 6.83 -13.44
C ASP A 414 -10.32 7.09 -12.33
N ALA A 415 -11.61 6.77 -12.56
CA ALA A 415 -12.70 7.12 -11.64
C ALA A 415 -12.48 6.62 -10.20
N GLY A 416 -11.82 5.47 -10.03
CA GLY A 416 -11.50 4.91 -8.72
C GLY A 416 -10.53 5.76 -7.91
N LEU A 417 -9.53 6.37 -8.56
CA LEU A 417 -8.52 7.21 -7.90
C LEU A 417 -9.20 8.42 -7.25
N PHE A 418 -10.04 9.12 -8.03
CA PHE A 418 -10.78 10.27 -7.54
C PHE A 418 -11.79 9.89 -6.45
N MET A 419 -12.38 8.71 -6.53
CA MET A 419 -13.28 8.22 -5.51
C MET A 419 -12.54 7.89 -4.21
N PHE A 420 -11.36 7.26 -4.27
CA PHE A 420 -10.53 7.00 -3.09
C PHE A 420 -10.07 8.31 -2.44
N ARG A 421 -9.58 9.27 -3.23
CA ARG A 421 -9.23 10.62 -2.77
C ARG A 421 -10.42 11.32 -2.10
N LYS A 422 -11.63 11.20 -2.66
CA LYS A 422 -12.86 11.73 -2.03
C LYS A 422 -13.16 11.02 -0.70
N MET A 423 -13.05 9.70 -0.64
CA MET A 423 -13.27 8.93 0.58
C MET A 423 -12.31 9.34 1.71
N LEU A 424 -11.03 9.58 1.38
CA LEU A 424 -10.05 10.13 2.32
C LEU A 424 -10.51 11.49 2.87
N ARG A 425 -10.92 12.42 2.00
CA ARG A 425 -11.45 13.72 2.46
C ARG A 425 -12.69 13.55 3.32
N ASP A 426 -13.58 12.65 2.96
CA ASP A 426 -14.81 12.44 3.71
C ASP A 426 -14.51 11.89 5.11
N ALA A 427 -13.51 11.03 5.24
CA ALA A 427 -13.04 10.53 6.52
C ALA A 427 -12.38 11.64 7.36
N VAL A 428 -11.42 12.37 6.78
CA VAL A 428 -10.67 13.45 7.44
C VAL A 428 -11.58 14.59 7.89
N ARG A 429 -12.54 14.99 7.04
CA ARG A 429 -13.49 16.07 7.34
C ARG A 429 -14.69 15.62 8.18
N GLY A 430 -14.82 14.31 8.43
CA GLY A 430 -15.93 13.73 9.20
C GLY A 430 -17.27 13.67 8.48
N SER A 431 -17.34 13.90 7.16
CA SER A 431 -18.57 13.73 6.37
C SER A 431 -18.93 12.27 6.13
N ASN A 432 -18.00 11.33 6.29
CA ASN A 432 -18.28 9.91 6.47
C ASN A 432 -17.90 9.44 7.88
N PRO A 433 -18.83 9.48 8.85
CA PRO A 433 -18.56 9.05 10.22
C PRO A 433 -18.04 7.62 10.30
N ALA A 434 -18.53 6.70 9.46
CA ALA A 434 -18.10 5.30 9.48
C ALA A 434 -16.59 5.14 9.19
N ALA A 435 -16.01 6.05 8.41
CA ALA A 435 -14.59 6.05 8.08
C ALA A 435 -13.73 6.90 9.03
N SER A 436 -14.30 7.47 10.11
CA SER A 436 -13.50 8.13 11.15
C SER A 436 -12.58 7.11 11.83
N ALA A 437 -11.45 7.58 12.37
CA ALA A 437 -10.49 6.70 13.05
C ALA A 437 -11.14 5.92 14.21
N GLN A 438 -11.99 6.58 15.00
CA GLN A 438 -12.72 5.95 16.10
C GLN A 438 -13.65 4.84 15.59
N ASN A 439 -14.46 5.10 14.56
CA ASN A 439 -15.41 4.11 14.04
C ASN A 439 -14.71 3.01 13.22
N PHE A 440 -13.47 3.24 12.77
CA PHE A 440 -12.58 2.20 12.27
C PHE A 440 -12.10 1.28 13.40
N ALA A 441 -11.66 1.87 14.52
CA ALA A 441 -11.23 1.11 15.70
C ALA A 441 -12.37 0.25 16.26
N GLU A 442 -13.58 0.80 16.36
CA GLU A 442 -14.79 0.06 16.76
C GLU A 442 -15.11 -1.07 15.78
N TRP A 443 -15.08 -0.80 14.47
CA TRP A 443 -15.29 -1.82 13.44
C TRP A 443 -14.25 -2.95 13.51
N PHE A 444 -12.98 -2.65 13.77
CA PHE A 444 -11.97 -3.70 14.02
C PHE A 444 -12.29 -4.52 15.27
N ARG A 445 -12.77 -3.90 16.36
CA ARG A 445 -13.20 -4.65 17.57
C ARG A 445 -14.38 -5.57 17.27
N GLU A 446 -15.37 -5.10 16.53
CA GLU A 446 -16.55 -5.89 16.12
C GLU A 446 -16.17 -7.11 15.27
N ASN A 447 -15.08 -7.01 14.49
CA ASN A 447 -14.55 -8.08 13.67
C ASN A 447 -13.43 -8.89 14.35
N ALA A 448 -13.25 -8.73 15.66
CA ALA A 448 -12.17 -9.36 16.44
C ALA A 448 -10.77 -9.16 15.82
N GLY A 449 -10.53 -8.00 15.21
CA GLY A 449 -9.27 -7.65 14.54
C GLY A 449 -9.11 -8.22 13.13
N ALA A 450 -9.99 -9.11 12.66
CA ALA A 450 -9.83 -9.83 11.39
C ALA A 450 -10.93 -9.47 10.37
N PRO A 451 -10.87 -8.30 9.70
CA PRO A 451 -11.85 -7.89 8.71
C PRO A 451 -11.76 -8.72 7.42
N ASN A 452 -12.87 -8.85 6.71
CA ASN A 452 -12.91 -9.54 5.43
C ASN A 452 -12.35 -8.69 4.29
N SER A 453 -11.48 -9.27 3.47
CA SER A 453 -10.99 -8.64 2.24
C SER A 453 -11.93 -8.88 1.05
N PHE A 454 -12.07 -7.88 0.19
CA PHE A 454 -12.73 -8.00 -1.13
C PHE A 454 -11.76 -8.44 -2.24
N CYS A 455 -10.47 -8.56 -1.92
CA CYS A 455 -9.46 -8.93 -2.90
C CYS A 455 -9.70 -10.36 -3.42
N SER A 456 -9.78 -10.51 -4.75
CA SER A 456 -9.91 -11.83 -5.38
C SER A 456 -9.49 -11.85 -6.85
N GLY A 457 -8.91 -12.97 -7.29
CA GLY A 457 -8.73 -13.28 -8.71
C GLY A 457 -9.72 -14.36 -9.16
N ASN A 458 -10.43 -14.13 -10.26
CA ASN A 458 -11.56 -14.96 -10.67
C ASN A 458 -11.57 -15.21 -12.18
N VAL A 459 -11.34 -16.45 -12.60
CA VAL A 459 -11.43 -16.90 -13.99
C VAL A 459 -12.68 -17.74 -14.13
N PHE A 460 -13.66 -17.20 -14.86
CA PHE A 460 -14.94 -17.84 -15.15
C PHE A 460 -14.95 -18.42 -16.57
N GLU A 461 -15.65 -19.53 -16.76
CA GLU A 461 -15.94 -20.10 -18.08
C GLU A 461 -17.22 -19.50 -18.66
N ILE A 462 -17.25 -18.18 -18.82
CA ILE A 462 -18.39 -17.45 -19.38
C ILE A 462 -18.06 -17.11 -20.84
N PRO A 463 -18.87 -17.57 -21.82
CA PRO A 463 -18.59 -17.30 -23.22
C PRO A 463 -18.64 -15.80 -23.54
N GLU A 464 -18.02 -15.41 -24.65
CA GLU A 464 -18.11 -14.06 -25.21
C GLU A 464 -19.56 -13.72 -25.62
N GLY A 465 -19.95 -12.46 -25.48
CA GLY A 465 -21.23 -11.97 -25.99
C GLY A 465 -21.38 -12.18 -27.51
N GLY A 466 -22.60 -12.33 -28.00
CA GLY A 466 -22.85 -12.48 -29.44
C GLY A 466 -22.55 -11.20 -30.23
N THR A 467 -22.61 -10.05 -29.54
CA THR A 467 -22.19 -8.74 -30.04
C THR A 467 -21.25 -8.03 -29.07
N VAL A 468 -20.57 -6.97 -29.54
CA VAL A 468 -19.68 -6.14 -28.72
C VAL A 468 -20.44 -5.49 -27.56
N ASP A 469 -21.66 -4.99 -27.80
CA ASP A 469 -22.48 -4.35 -26.77
C ASP A 469 -22.92 -5.36 -25.71
N GLU A 470 -23.32 -6.57 -26.11
CA GLU A 470 -23.65 -7.65 -25.19
C GLU A 470 -22.43 -8.05 -24.33
N GLU A 471 -21.23 -8.13 -24.93
CA GLU A 471 -20.00 -8.43 -24.20
C GLU A 471 -19.66 -7.35 -23.17
N VAL A 472 -19.83 -6.06 -23.52
CA VAL A 472 -19.66 -4.96 -22.56
C VAL A 472 -20.65 -5.06 -21.41
N VAL A 473 -21.93 -5.30 -21.69
CA VAL A 473 -22.96 -5.47 -20.66
C VAL A 473 -22.65 -6.67 -19.77
N ARG A 474 -22.25 -7.80 -20.37
CA ARG A 474 -21.91 -9.05 -19.67
C ARG A 474 -20.75 -8.85 -18.71
N ARG A 475 -19.62 -8.28 -19.16
CA ARG A 475 -18.45 -7.99 -18.29
C ARG A 475 -18.83 -7.14 -17.09
N ARG A 476 -19.62 -6.08 -17.30
CA ARG A 476 -20.06 -5.18 -16.23
C ARG A 476 -21.01 -5.87 -15.26
N LYS A 477 -21.94 -6.69 -15.75
CA LYS A 477 -22.87 -7.46 -14.92
C LYS A 477 -22.11 -8.42 -14.00
N VAL A 478 -21.22 -9.24 -14.57
CA VAL A 478 -20.40 -10.19 -13.79
C VAL A 478 -19.57 -9.48 -12.73
N THR A 479 -18.89 -8.39 -13.11
CA THR A 479 -18.03 -7.64 -12.19
C THR A 479 -18.81 -7.06 -11.00
N ARG A 480 -19.99 -6.48 -11.24
CA ARG A 480 -20.85 -5.96 -10.17
C ARG A 480 -21.36 -7.07 -9.24
N GLN A 481 -21.74 -8.21 -9.79
CA GLN A 481 -22.23 -9.35 -9.01
C GLN A 481 -21.12 -9.95 -8.13
N ILE A 482 -19.88 -10.01 -8.61
CA ILE A 482 -18.73 -10.44 -7.81
C ILE A 482 -18.59 -9.56 -6.55
N VAL A 483 -18.59 -8.23 -6.71
CA VAL A 483 -18.46 -7.31 -5.56
C VAL A 483 -19.66 -7.42 -4.62
N ALA A 484 -20.88 -7.60 -5.16
CA ALA A 484 -22.09 -7.81 -4.35
C ALA A 484 -22.03 -9.10 -3.53
N ILE A 485 -21.64 -10.22 -4.12
CA ILE A 485 -21.48 -11.51 -3.43
C ILE A 485 -20.41 -11.42 -2.33
N LEU A 486 -19.30 -10.72 -2.59
CA LEU A 486 -18.28 -10.48 -1.57
C LEU A 486 -18.82 -9.65 -0.41
N ALA A 487 -19.67 -8.65 -0.66
CA ALA A 487 -20.34 -7.86 0.37
C ALA A 487 -21.36 -8.70 1.18
N GLU A 488 -22.12 -9.58 0.53
CA GLU A 488 -23.03 -10.52 1.21
C GLU A 488 -22.29 -11.47 2.16
N SER A 489 -21.01 -11.74 1.88
CA SER A 489 -20.17 -12.65 2.66
C SER A 489 -19.47 -12.02 3.87
N GLU A 490 -19.64 -10.72 4.13
CA GLU A 490 -18.82 -9.98 5.11
C GLU A 490 -18.94 -10.49 6.55
N THR A 491 -20.08 -11.07 6.92
CA THR A 491 -20.31 -11.64 8.26
C THR A 491 -19.83 -13.10 8.39
N LEU A 492 -19.50 -13.76 7.27
CA LEU A 492 -18.98 -15.12 7.25
C LEU A 492 -17.45 -15.10 7.45
N LYS A 493 -16.92 -16.20 8.00
CA LYS A 493 -15.50 -16.36 8.30
C LYS A 493 -14.95 -17.68 7.77
N GLY A 494 -13.64 -17.74 7.54
CA GLY A 494 -12.89 -18.96 7.28
C GLY A 494 -13.39 -19.77 6.07
N GLU A 495 -13.51 -21.08 6.28
CA GLU A 495 -14.03 -22.01 5.28
C GLU A 495 -15.49 -21.75 4.91
N ALA A 496 -16.32 -21.31 5.86
CA ALA A 496 -17.73 -21.03 5.60
C ALA A 496 -17.90 -19.88 4.59
N ARG A 497 -17.09 -18.81 4.75
CA ARG A 497 -17.04 -17.73 3.75
C ARG A 497 -16.52 -18.24 2.41
N THR A 498 -15.48 -19.07 2.43
CA THR A 498 -14.88 -19.64 1.22
C THR A 498 -15.88 -20.47 0.43
N ALA A 499 -16.62 -21.35 1.10
CA ALA A 499 -17.66 -22.17 0.50
C ALA A 499 -18.78 -21.32 -0.09
N PHE A 500 -19.32 -20.37 0.70
CA PHE A 500 -20.37 -19.46 0.24
C PHE A 500 -19.97 -18.70 -1.03
N VAL A 501 -18.82 -18.02 -1.03
CA VAL A 501 -18.43 -17.21 -2.19
C VAL A 501 -18.21 -18.08 -3.43
N ARG A 502 -17.61 -19.27 -3.27
CA ARG A 502 -17.40 -20.19 -4.39
C ARG A 502 -18.72 -20.68 -4.99
N GLU A 503 -19.66 -21.12 -4.15
CA GLU A 503 -21.00 -21.55 -4.57
C GLU A 503 -21.72 -20.43 -5.33
N ARG A 504 -21.74 -19.21 -4.77
CA ARG A 504 -22.38 -18.05 -5.40
C ARG A 504 -21.70 -17.64 -6.71
N PHE A 505 -20.39 -17.82 -6.83
CA PHE A 505 -19.66 -17.59 -8.09
C PHE A 505 -19.98 -18.67 -9.14
N GLU A 506 -20.18 -19.93 -8.74
CA GLU A 506 -20.64 -20.98 -9.65
C GLU A 506 -22.07 -20.72 -10.16
N GLU A 507 -22.98 -20.32 -9.27
CA GLU A 507 -24.33 -19.88 -9.65
C GLU A 507 -24.29 -18.68 -10.63
N LEU A 508 -23.43 -17.70 -10.35
CA LEU A 508 -23.23 -16.56 -11.24
C LEU A 508 -22.74 -17.01 -12.62
N GLU A 509 -21.75 -17.91 -12.69
CA GLU A 509 -21.26 -18.46 -13.95
C GLU A 509 -22.38 -19.14 -14.74
N GLN A 510 -23.15 -20.00 -14.08
CA GLN A 510 -24.25 -20.74 -14.69
C GLN A 510 -25.32 -19.79 -15.26
N SER A 511 -25.68 -18.75 -14.50
CA SER A 511 -26.66 -17.75 -14.94
C SER A 511 -26.22 -16.90 -16.14
N MET A 512 -24.93 -16.92 -16.51
CA MET A 512 -24.41 -16.22 -17.69
C MET A 512 -24.30 -17.12 -18.92
N LYS A 513 -24.47 -18.44 -18.75
CA LYS A 513 -24.49 -19.45 -19.83
C LYS A 513 -25.90 -19.67 -20.38
N GLU A 514 -26.91 -19.46 -19.55
CA GLU A 514 -28.34 -19.40 -19.88
C GLU A 514 -28.70 -18.08 -20.58
#